data_AF-A0A8T4TDI9-F1
#
_entry.id   AF-A0A8T4TDI9-F1
#
_cell.length_a   1.000
_cell.length_b   1.000
_cell.length_c   1.000
_cell.angle_alpha   90.00
_cell.angle_beta   90.00
_cell.angle_gamma   90.00
#
_symmetry.space_group_name_H-M   'P 1'
#
loop_
_entity.id
_entity.type
_entity.pdbx_description
1 polymer ?
#
loop_
_entity_poly.entity_id
_entity_poly.type
_entity_poly.pdbx_seq_one_letter_code
_entity_poly.pdbx_strand_id
1 'polypeptide(L)'
;MALADLFKKKPTAPIGPSEPQGTLGEVPLSQVMTMQQQGLSNSQIIQMLQRQGYQPTQIYDALAQSEAKQQIEPMPAVPGESAPKKEEQASEKTADHPTSEALVEQIIDEKWHELQKELAKMNEWKELLTSRVDKIEQTVTDMRTDLTGLHNAIVARIGEYDKTLMDVGTEIKAMEKVFQKVLPELTGNIQELSRITKTVKGPKEK
;
A
#
# COMPACT_ATOMS: atom_id res chain seq x y z
N MET A 1 23.97 14.56 -37.81
CA MET A 1 24.11 16.03 -37.95
C MET A 1 22.90 16.50 -38.75
N ALA A 2 22.08 17.47 -38.37
CA ALA A 2 22.12 18.42 -37.28
C ALA A 2 20.67 18.88 -36.97
N LEU A 3 20.35 18.98 -35.68
CA LEU A 3 19.20 19.70 -35.13
C LEU A 3 19.64 21.16 -34.93
N ALA A 4 19.31 22.07 -35.86
CA ALA A 4 19.89 23.42 -35.76
C ALA A 4 19.06 24.60 -36.29
N ASP A 5 17.74 24.50 -36.55
CA ASP A 5 17.03 25.65 -37.16
C ASP A 5 15.61 25.89 -36.64
N LEU A 6 15.44 26.19 -35.34
CA LEU A 6 14.21 26.88 -34.91
C LEU A 6 14.35 27.71 -33.63
N PHE A 7 15.42 28.48 -33.51
CA PHE A 7 15.56 29.45 -32.41
C PHE A 7 16.12 30.79 -32.89
N LYS A 8 15.26 31.62 -33.47
CA LYS A 8 15.49 33.07 -33.66
C LYS A 8 14.20 33.76 -34.10
N LYS A 9 13.50 34.42 -33.16
CA LYS A 9 13.07 35.83 -33.28
C LYS A 9 12.32 36.29 -32.01
N LYS A 10 12.95 37.19 -31.26
CA LYS A 10 12.33 38.08 -30.25
C LYS A 10 12.34 39.51 -30.83
N PRO A 11 11.33 40.34 -30.52
CA PRO A 11 11.60 41.68 -29.96
C PRO A 11 10.60 41.97 -28.82
N THR A 12 10.96 42.28 -27.55
CA THR A 12 11.58 43.49 -26.94
C THR A 12 10.86 44.83 -27.18
N ALA A 13 10.12 45.29 -26.16
CA ALA A 13 10.12 46.66 -25.60
C ALA A 13 9.18 46.72 -24.36
N PRO A 14 9.30 47.68 -23.41
CA PRO A 14 10.51 48.29 -22.85
C PRO A 14 10.58 48.11 -21.32
N ILE A 15 11.80 48.34 -20.82
CA ILE A 15 12.23 48.24 -19.42
C ILE A 15 11.82 49.53 -18.70
N GLY A 16 11.11 49.40 -17.57
CA GLY A 16 10.92 50.41 -16.52
C GLY A 16 11.65 49.98 -15.24
N PRO A 17 12.04 50.92 -14.37
CA PRO A 17 13.31 50.86 -13.64
C PRO A 17 13.27 49.99 -12.37
N SER A 18 14.42 49.37 -12.16
CA SER A 18 14.96 48.81 -10.93
C SER A 18 14.55 49.51 -9.63
N GLU A 19 14.18 48.72 -8.62
CA GLU A 19 14.69 48.83 -7.24
C GLU A 19 14.50 47.47 -6.50
N PRO A 20 15.34 47.15 -5.48
CA PRO A 20 15.80 45.80 -5.21
C PRO A 20 15.37 45.26 -3.83
N GLN A 21 15.76 44.00 -3.59
CA GLN A 21 15.94 43.33 -2.30
C GLN A 21 14.80 42.45 -1.79
N GLY A 22 15.18 41.25 -1.39
CA GLY A 22 14.29 40.17 -1.03
C GLY A 22 13.74 40.28 0.38
N THR A 23 12.60 39.62 0.57
CA THR A 23 12.21 39.06 1.85
C THR A 23 11.91 37.58 1.60
N LEU A 24 12.85 36.74 2.04
CA LEU A 24 12.70 35.29 2.06
C LEU A 24 11.57 34.94 3.05
N GLY A 25 10.45 34.45 2.53
CA GLY A 25 9.49 33.63 3.25
C GLY A 25 8.86 34.25 4.51
N GLU A 26 8.09 35.32 4.38
CA GLU A 26 7.05 35.59 5.36
C GLU A 26 5.73 35.05 4.83
N VAL A 27 5.03 34.26 5.64
CA VAL A 27 3.65 33.87 5.35
C VAL A 27 2.84 35.16 5.21
N PRO A 28 2.07 35.35 4.12
CA PRO A 28 1.25 36.55 3.98
C PRO A 28 0.26 36.66 5.14
N LEU A 29 0.48 37.64 6.01
CA LEU A 29 -0.40 37.93 7.16
C LEU A 29 -1.87 38.07 6.73
N SER A 30 -2.10 38.62 5.54
CA SER A 30 -3.43 38.76 4.92
C SER A 30 -4.11 37.41 4.66
N GLN A 31 -3.35 36.38 4.32
CA GLN A 31 -3.86 35.05 4.03
C GLN A 31 -4.31 34.35 5.32
N VAL A 32 -3.54 34.50 6.40
CA VAL A 32 -3.91 34.01 7.73
C VAL A 32 -5.18 34.67 8.23
N MET A 33 -5.26 36.01 8.15
CA MET A 33 -6.46 36.76 8.54
C MET A 33 -7.70 36.36 7.74
N THR A 34 -7.55 36.13 6.44
CA THR A 34 -8.67 35.69 5.59
C THR A 34 -9.19 34.33 6.03
N MET A 35 -8.30 33.39 6.35
CA MET A 35 -8.69 32.06 6.81
C MET A 35 -9.33 32.10 8.21
N GLN A 36 -8.85 32.97 9.10
CA GLN A 36 -9.48 33.19 10.40
C GLN A 36 -10.89 33.78 10.27
N GLN A 37 -11.09 34.75 9.36
CA GLN A 37 -12.42 35.30 9.07
C GLN A 37 -13.38 34.27 8.48
N GLN A 38 -12.87 33.25 7.79
CA GLN A 38 -13.64 32.10 7.32
C GLN A 38 -13.99 31.10 8.43
N GLY A 39 -13.56 31.36 9.68
CA GLY A 39 -13.81 30.50 10.84
C GLY A 39 -12.94 29.25 10.90
N LEU A 40 -11.85 29.18 10.11
CA LEU A 40 -10.90 28.08 10.18
C LEU A 40 -10.09 28.17 11.48
N SER A 41 -9.88 27.02 12.14
CA SER A 41 -9.05 26.99 13.35
C SER A 41 -7.58 27.21 13.02
N ASN A 42 -6.82 27.79 13.96
CA ASN A 42 -5.37 27.99 13.81
C ASN A 42 -4.64 26.68 13.41
N SER A 43 -5.09 25.52 13.92
CA SER A 43 -4.57 24.20 13.53
C SER A 43 -4.83 23.82 12.07
N GLN A 44 -6.00 24.16 11.52
CA GLN A 44 -6.34 23.92 10.11
C GLN A 44 -5.55 24.86 9.18
N ILE A 45 -5.36 26.11 9.62
CA ILE A 45 -4.55 27.10 8.91
C ILE A 45 -3.10 26.63 8.82
N ILE A 46 -2.55 26.10 9.92
CA ILE A 46 -1.19 25.52 9.93
C ILE A 46 -1.06 24.39 8.91
N GLN A 47 -2.00 23.44 8.89
CA GLN A 47 -1.96 22.32 7.94
C GLN A 47 -2.08 22.77 6.47
N MET A 48 -2.93 23.77 6.20
CA MET A 48 -3.08 24.32 4.85
C MET A 48 -1.82 25.06 4.39
N LEU A 49 -1.22 25.87 5.25
CA LEU A 49 0.00 26.62 4.93
C LEU A 49 1.22 25.71 4.82
N GLN A 50 1.30 24.68 5.67
CA GLN A 50 2.35 23.67 5.56
C GLN A 50 2.25 22.91 4.22
N ARG A 51 1.02 22.59 3.77
CA ARG A 51 0.79 21.98 2.44
C ARG A 51 1.15 22.92 1.28
N GLN A 52 1.13 24.24 1.53
CA GLN A 52 1.57 25.26 0.57
C GLN A 52 3.09 25.51 0.63
N GLY A 53 3.82 24.80 1.51
CA GLY A 53 5.27 24.82 1.57
C GLY A 53 5.86 25.88 2.49
N TYR A 54 5.05 26.54 3.32
CA TYR A 54 5.53 27.50 4.31
C TYR A 54 6.17 26.81 5.51
N GLN A 55 7.19 27.44 6.10
CA GLN A 55 7.88 26.87 7.26
C GLN A 55 7.04 27.05 8.53
N PRO A 56 7.08 26.08 9.48
CA PRO A 56 6.31 26.15 10.72
C PRO A 56 6.52 27.46 11.48
N THR A 57 7.77 27.91 11.62
CA THR A 57 8.12 29.15 12.34
C THR A 57 7.45 30.40 11.73
N GLN A 58 7.38 30.48 10.41
CA GLN A 58 6.75 31.60 9.69
C GLN A 58 5.23 31.60 9.86
N ILE A 59 4.64 30.40 9.93
CA ILE A 59 3.20 30.22 10.16
C ILE A 59 2.83 30.67 11.57
N TYR A 60 3.62 30.30 12.57
CA TYR A 60 3.37 30.68 13.96
C TYR A 60 3.52 32.20 14.18
N ASP A 61 4.54 32.81 13.58
CA ASP A 61 4.74 34.26 13.67
C ASP A 61 3.59 35.03 12.99
N ALA A 62 3.18 34.62 11.79
CA ALA A 62 2.05 35.23 11.10
C ALA A 62 0.71 35.05 11.85
N LEU A 63 0.49 33.90 12.50
CA LEU A 63 -0.68 33.67 13.35
C LEU A 63 -0.66 34.59 14.57
N ALA A 64 0.46 34.68 15.28
CA ALA A 64 0.60 35.56 16.44
C ALA A 64 0.39 37.05 16.07
N GLN A 65 0.94 37.48 14.94
CA GLN A 65 0.76 38.84 14.42
C GLN A 65 -0.69 39.10 13.98
N SER A 66 -1.39 38.11 13.43
CA SER A 66 -2.78 38.26 12.99
C SER A 66 -3.73 38.45 14.17
N GLU A 67 -3.54 37.67 15.23
CA GLU A 67 -4.32 37.74 16.46
C GLU A 67 -4.08 39.05 17.20
N ALA A 68 -2.81 39.49 17.28
CA ALA A 68 -2.46 40.78 17.83
C ALA A 68 -3.13 41.94 17.08
N LYS A 69 -3.24 41.86 15.74
CA LYS A 69 -3.95 42.89 14.95
C LYS A 69 -5.47 42.79 15.04
N GLN A 70 -6.04 41.60 15.12
CA GLN A 70 -7.48 41.41 15.23
C GLN A 70 -8.02 41.90 16.58
N GLN A 71 -7.18 41.87 17.61
CA GLN A 71 -7.47 42.47 18.92
C GLN A 71 -7.29 44.00 18.94
N ILE A 72 -6.71 44.57 17.88
CA ILE A 72 -6.61 46.01 17.61
C ILE A 72 -7.60 46.36 16.50
N GLU A 73 -8.89 46.07 16.69
CA GLU A 73 -9.92 46.76 15.91
C GLU A 73 -10.09 48.21 16.42
N PRO A 74 -10.32 49.18 15.52
CA PRO A 74 -10.25 50.59 15.84
C PRO A 74 -11.49 51.06 16.58
N MET A 75 -11.37 51.34 17.87
CA MET A 75 -12.27 52.30 18.51
C MET A 75 -12.00 53.71 17.95
N PRO A 76 -13.04 54.56 17.81
CA PRO A 76 -12.99 55.80 17.08
C PRO A 76 -11.96 56.78 17.67
N ALA A 77 -11.32 57.51 16.77
CA ALA A 77 -10.29 58.50 17.03
C ALA A 77 -10.68 59.50 18.13
N VAL A 78 -9.84 59.60 19.15
CA VAL A 78 -9.65 60.82 19.92
C VAL A 78 -8.25 61.37 19.59
N PRO A 79 -8.11 62.58 19.02
CA PRO A 79 -6.82 63.19 18.75
C PRO A 79 -6.18 63.63 20.07
N GLY A 80 -4.96 63.15 20.34
CA GLY A 80 -4.26 63.45 21.57
C GLY A 80 -2.79 63.06 21.51
N GLU A 81 -2.05 63.78 20.65
CA GLU A 81 -0.71 64.30 20.91
C GLU A 81 0.10 63.67 22.06
N SER A 82 1.13 62.90 21.71
CA SER A 82 2.54 63.20 22.02
C SER A 82 3.40 61.95 21.87
N ALA A 83 4.43 62.07 21.02
CA ALA A 83 5.60 61.22 21.11
C ALA A 83 6.32 61.49 22.44
N PRO A 84 7.07 60.51 22.95
CA PRO A 84 8.49 60.77 23.09
C PRO A 84 9.35 59.67 22.47
N LYS A 85 10.41 60.13 21.81
CA LYS A 85 11.46 59.34 21.19
C LYS A 85 12.70 59.43 22.09
N LYS A 86 13.18 58.26 22.55
CA LYS A 86 14.55 57.93 23.05
C LYS A 86 14.98 58.65 24.34
N GLU A 87 15.66 58.01 25.30
CA GLU A 87 16.85 57.17 25.15
C GLU A 87 17.11 56.34 26.43
N GLU A 88 17.53 55.08 26.23
CA GLU A 88 18.53 54.35 27.02
C GLU A 88 18.37 54.18 28.54
N GLN A 89 17.81 53.03 28.94
CA GLN A 89 18.34 52.26 30.06
C GLN A 89 18.26 50.78 29.72
N ALA A 90 19.42 50.16 29.57
CA ALA A 90 19.58 48.72 29.70
C ALA A 90 19.07 48.32 31.09
N SER A 91 17.86 47.76 31.13
CA SER A 91 17.44 46.87 32.19
C SER A 91 16.81 45.67 31.51
N GLU A 92 17.64 44.66 31.36
CA GLU A 92 17.29 43.27 31.62
C GLU A 92 16.09 43.22 32.57
N LYS A 93 14.91 43.00 32.01
CA LYS A 93 13.71 42.56 32.72
C LYS A 93 13.17 41.35 31.97
N THR A 94 13.91 40.28 32.15
CA THR A 94 13.40 38.97 32.51
C THR A 94 12.30 39.15 33.57
N ALA A 95 11.07 39.34 33.10
CA ALA A 95 9.83 39.33 33.87
C ALA A 95 8.73 39.26 32.82
N ASP A 96 7.91 38.24 32.69
CA ASP A 96 7.59 37.15 33.60
C ASP A 96 6.83 36.18 32.68
N HIS A 97 7.50 35.13 32.20
CA HIS A 97 6.86 34.03 31.44
C HIS A 97 6.59 32.76 32.30
N PRO A 98 6.31 32.83 33.62
CA PRO A 98 6.15 31.61 34.42
C PRO A 98 4.88 30.85 34.04
N THR A 99 3.90 31.51 33.41
CA THR A 99 2.66 30.85 32.96
C THR A 99 2.79 30.14 31.61
N SER A 100 3.61 30.65 30.67
CA SER A 100 3.86 29.93 29.42
C SER A 100 4.89 28.81 29.57
N GLU A 101 5.92 28.98 30.42
CA GLU A 101 6.89 27.91 30.67
C GLU A 101 6.28 26.77 31.49
N ALA A 102 5.45 27.04 32.50
CA ALA A 102 4.76 25.99 33.25
C ALA A 102 3.72 25.23 32.41
N LEU A 103 3.00 25.92 31.51
CA LEU A 103 2.09 25.25 30.57
C LEU A 103 2.87 24.42 29.55
N VAL A 104 4.03 24.89 29.11
CA VAL A 104 4.91 24.15 28.19
C VAL A 104 5.55 22.95 28.89
N GLU A 105 6.01 23.06 30.14
CA GLU A 105 6.54 21.92 30.90
C GLU A 105 5.47 20.86 31.15
N GLN A 106 4.26 21.26 31.54
CA GLN A 106 3.16 20.32 31.75
C GLN A 106 2.74 19.62 30.44
N ILE A 107 2.70 20.36 29.32
CA ILE A 107 2.40 19.78 28.00
C ILE A 107 3.55 18.87 27.52
N ILE A 108 4.81 19.23 27.78
CA ILE A 108 5.98 18.43 27.43
C ILE A 108 5.98 17.12 28.21
N ASP A 109 5.74 17.15 29.53
CA ASP A 109 5.69 15.94 30.35
C ASP A 109 4.52 15.03 29.95
N GLU A 110 3.34 15.61 29.69
CA GLU A 110 2.18 14.83 29.26
C GLU A 110 2.40 14.20 27.87
N LYS A 111 2.98 14.95 26.93
CA LYS A 111 3.34 14.43 25.60
C LYS A 111 4.50 13.44 25.65
N TRP A 112 5.46 13.63 26.55
CA TRP A 112 6.56 12.69 26.75
C TRP A 112 6.04 11.36 27.30
N HIS A 113 5.12 11.41 28.26
CA HIS A 113 4.49 10.21 28.81
C HIS A 113 3.63 9.48 27.76
N GLU A 114 2.93 10.23 26.90
CA GLU A 114 2.17 9.67 25.78
C GLU A 114 3.09 9.01 24.73
N LEU A 115 4.21 9.64 24.38
CA LEU A 115 5.22 9.06 23.49
C LEU A 115 5.87 7.81 24.08
N GLN A 116 6.21 7.80 25.38
CA GLN A 116 6.73 6.61 26.06
C GLN A 116 5.73 5.45 26.00
N LYS A 117 4.44 5.74 26.14
CA LYS A 117 3.38 4.75 26.04
C LYS A 117 3.22 4.22 24.62
N GLU A 118 3.33 5.06 23.59
CA GLU A 118 3.33 4.62 22.19
C GLU A 118 4.57 3.78 21.85
N LEU A 119 5.75 4.15 22.36
CA LEU A 119 6.97 3.34 22.21
C LEU A 119 6.83 1.95 22.86
N ALA A 120 6.18 1.87 24.04
CA ALA A 120 5.89 0.60 24.68
C ALA A 120 4.97 -0.28 23.79
N LYS A 121 3.89 0.30 23.23
CA LYS A 121 3.02 -0.39 22.28
C LYS A 121 3.76 -0.81 21.00
N MET A 122 4.71 -0.01 20.53
CA MET A 122 5.52 -0.35 19.36
C MET A 122 6.44 -1.55 19.63
N ASN A 123 6.96 -1.68 20.85
CA ASN A 123 7.70 -2.88 21.26
C ASN A 123 6.80 -4.12 21.31
N GLU A 124 5.59 -4.01 21.87
CA GLU A 124 4.61 -5.10 21.85
C GLU A 124 4.25 -5.51 20.42
N TRP A 125 4.03 -4.54 19.53
CA TRP A 125 3.76 -4.80 18.12
C TRP A 125 4.95 -5.45 17.40
N LYS A 126 6.18 -5.00 17.70
CA LYS A 126 7.41 -5.62 17.19
C LYS A 126 7.50 -7.08 17.62
N GLU A 127 7.21 -7.39 18.89
CA GLU A 127 7.22 -8.76 19.40
C GLU A 127 6.15 -9.62 18.70
N LEU A 128 4.93 -9.09 18.55
CA LEU A 128 3.85 -9.78 17.85
C LEU A 128 4.17 -10.02 16.37
N LEU A 129 4.80 -9.04 15.69
CA LEU A 129 5.25 -9.20 14.31
C LEU A 129 6.33 -10.26 14.19
N THR A 130 7.32 -10.25 15.09
CA THR A 130 8.39 -11.26 15.11
C THR A 130 7.80 -12.66 15.25
N SER A 131 6.91 -12.85 16.21
CA SER A 131 6.19 -14.12 16.39
C SER A 131 5.35 -14.54 15.17
N ARG A 132 4.70 -13.59 14.48
CA ARG A 132 3.95 -13.88 13.26
C ARG A 132 4.86 -14.28 12.10
N VAL A 133 6.01 -13.63 11.98
CA VAL A 133 7.03 -13.98 10.98
C VAL A 133 7.55 -15.39 11.24
N ASP A 134 7.92 -15.72 12.48
CA ASP A 134 8.37 -17.07 12.85
C ASP A 134 7.32 -18.13 12.51
N LYS A 135 6.04 -17.85 12.80
CA LYS A 135 4.94 -18.77 12.46
C LYS A 135 4.75 -18.94 10.95
N ILE A 136 4.95 -17.88 10.17
CA ILE A 136 4.89 -17.94 8.71
C ILE A 136 6.06 -18.76 8.17
N GLU A 137 7.27 -18.55 8.68
CA GLU A 137 8.45 -19.33 8.30
C GLU A 137 8.26 -20.82 8.59
N GLN A 138 7.70 -21.14 9.76
CA GLN A 138 7.32 -22.51 10.10
C GLN A 138 6.28 -23.07 9.13
N THR A 139 5.19 -22.32 8.86
CA THR A 139 4.13 -22.76 7.94
C THR A 139 4.66 -23.00 6.53
N VAL A 140 5.58 -22.15 6.04
CA VAL A 140 6.22 -22.32 4.73
C VAL A 140 7.10 -23.57 4.71
N THR A 141 7.79 -23.85 5.81
CA THR A 141 8.61 -25.07 5.95
C THR A 141 7.74 -26.33 5.98
N ASP A 142 6.63 -26.30 6.70
CA ASP A 142 5.66 -27.39 6.76
C ASP A 142 5.04 -27.62 5.38
N MET A 143 4.59 -26.56 4.69
CA MET A 143 4.09 -26.64 3.31
C MET A 143 5.11 -27.24 2.34
N ARG A 144 6.40 -26.88 2.47
CA ARG A 144 7.46 -27.46 1.64
C ARG A 144 7.60 -28.97 1.89
N THR A 145 7.48 -29.39 3.14
CA THR A 145 7.54 -30.80 3.54
C THR A 145 6.35 -31.56 3.00
N ASP A 146 5.14 -31.02 3.16
CA ASP A 146 3.90 -31.61 2.66
C ASP A 146 3.89 -31.72 1.13
N LEU A 147 4.33 -30.68 0.42
CA LEU A 147 4.47 -30.70 -1.04
C LEU A 147 5.46 -31.77 -1.51
N THR A 148 6.57 -31.94 -0.80
CA THR A 148 7.55 -32.98 -1.11
C THR A 148 6.97 -34.37 -0.86
N GLY A 149 6.23 -34.54 0.24
CA GLY A 149 5.51 -35.79 0.55
C GLY A 149 4.48 -36.14 -0.52
N LEU A 150 3.67 -35.16 -0.92
CA LEU A 150 2.66 -35.31 -1.97
C LEU A 150 3.30 -35.61 -3.33
N HIS A 151 4.39 -34.93 -3.69
CA HIS A 151 5.11 -35.21 -4.93
C HIS A 151 5.60 -36.66 -4.96
N ASN A 152 6.22 -37.13 -3.89
CA ASN A 152 6.68 -38.51 -3.78
C ASN A 152 5.51 -39.51 -3.84
N ALA A 153 4.40 -39.23 -3.17
CA ALA A 153 3.20 -40.07 -3.20
C ALA A 153 2.58 -40.14 -4.60
N ILE A 154 2.52 -39.01 -5.32
CA ILE A 154 2.04 -38.97 -6.70
C ILE A 154 2.97 -39.77 -7.62
N VAL A 155 4.28 -39.61 -7.51
CA VAL A 155 5.24 -40.36 -8.33
C VAL A 155 5.12 -41.87 -8.07
N ALA A 156 5.01 -42.28 -6.80
CA ALA A 156 4.79 -43.68 -6.44
C ALA A 156 3.49 -44.21 -7.05
N ARG A 157 2.40 -43.43 -6.93
CA ARG A 157 1.10 -43.82 -7.45
C ARG A 157 1.11 -43.93 -8.98
N ILE A 158 1.76 -43.00 -9.68
CA ILE A 158 1.94 -43.08 -11.14
C ILE A 158 2.74 -44.34 -11.52
N GLY A 159 3.79 -44.68 -10.77
CA GLY A 159 4.54 -45.93 -11.00
C GLY A 159 3.69 -47.19 -10.79
N GLU A 160 2.85 -47.23 -9.75
CA GLU A 160 1.88 -48.32 -9.54
C GLU A 160 0.86 -48.42 -10.68
N TYR A 161 0.36 -47.28 -11.16
CA TYR A 161 -0.57 -47.22 -12.29
C TYR A 161 0.08 -47.71 -13.59
N ASP A 162 1.31 -47.30 -13.87
CA ASP A 162 2.05 -47.74 -15.07
C ASP A 162 2.25 -49.26 -15.05
N LYS A 163 2.67 -49.81 -13.91
CA LYS A 163 2.78 -51.26 -13.73
C LYS A 163 1.44 -51.98 -13.95
N THR A 164 0.37 -51.48 -13.34
CA THR A 164 -0.97 -52.06 -13.49
C THR A 164 -1.45 -51.98 -14.94
N LEU A 165 -1.18 -50.87 -15.63
CA LEU A 165 -1.51 -50.70 -17.05
C LEU A 165 -0.73 -51.70 -17.92
N MET A 166 0.54 -51.94 -17.57
CA MET A 166 1.39 -52.91 -18.25
C MET A 166 0.86 -54.35 -18.06
N ASP A 167 0.50 -54.72 -16.83
CA ASP A 167 -0.11 -56.01 -16.49
C ASP A 167 -1.44 -56.20 -17.24
N VAL A 168 -2.33 -55.21 -17.18
CA VAL A 168 -3.59 -55.20 -17.95
C VAL A 168 -3.32 -55.31 -19.45
N GLY A 169 -2.29 -54.65 -19.97
CA GLY A 169 -1.88 -54.78 -21.37
C GLY A 169 -1.49 -56.20 -21.75
N THR A 170 -0.84 -56.94 -20.85
CA THR A 170 -0.51 -58.36 -21.07
C THR A 170 -1.75 -59.25 -21.03
N GLU A 171 -2.67 -59.02 -20.09
CA GLU A 171 -3.94 -59.74 -20.00
C GLU A 171 -4.82 -59.48 -21.23
N ILE A 172 -4.92 -58.23 -21.68
CA ILE A 172 -5.64 -57.86 -22.89
C ILE A 172 -5.05 -58.58 -24.11
N LYS A 173 -3.72 -58.67 -24.24
CA LYS A 173 -3.08 -59.46 -25.30
C LYS A 173 -3.38 -60.96 -25.20
N ALA A 174 -3.43 -61.50 -23.99
CA ALA A 174 -3.80 -62.89 -23.79
C ALA A 174 -5.27 -63.12 -24.20
N MET A 175 -6.16 -62.21 -23.81
CA MET A 175 -7.56 -62.23 -24.18
C MET A 175 -7.74 -62.08 -25.69
N GLU A 176 -6.97 -61.21 -26.35
CA GLU A 176 -6.93 -61.08 -27.81
C GLU A 176 -6.61 -62.43 -28.48
N LYS A 177 -5.57 -63.14 -27.99
CA LYS A 177 -5.22 -64.47 -28.49
C LYS A 177 -6.32 -65.50 -28.25
N VAL A 178 -7.01 -65.43 -27.11
CA VAL A 178 -8.16 -66.31 -26.83
C VAL A 178 -9.28 -66.01 -27.83
N PHE A 179 -9.63 -64.74 -28.05
CA PHE A 179 -10.62 -64.36 -29.07
C PHE A 179 -10.23 -64.82 -30.47
N GLN A 180 -8.95 -64.68 -30.86
CA GLN A 180 -8.45 -65.16 -32.15
C GLN A 180 -8.62 -66.68 -32.33
N LYS A 181 -8.58 -67.47 -31.25
CA LYS A 181 -8.83 -68.93 -31.29
C LYS A 181 -10.32 -69.27 -31.24
N VAL A 182 -11.07 -68.56 -30.41
CA VAL A 182 -12.49 -68.83 -30.13
C VAL A 182 -13.38 -68.43 -31.31
N LEU A 183 -13.08 -67.32 -32.02
CA LEU A 183 -13.89 -66.89 -33.18
C LEU A 183 -13.93 -67.95 -34.30
N PRO A 184 -12.80 -68.52 -34.76
CA PRO A 184 -12.81 -69.63 -35.70
C PRO A 184 -13.52 -70.88 -35.18
N GLU A 185 -13.30 -71.26 -33.92
CA GLU A 185 -13.89 -72.46 -33.32
C GLU A 185 -15.42 -72.35 -33.23
N LEU A 186 -15.95 -71.21 -32.76
CA LEU A 186 -17.39 -70.93 -32.79
C LEU A 186 -17.94 -70.95 -34.21
N THR A 187 -17.25 -70.34 -35.17
CA THR A 187 -17.68 -70.33 -36.57
C THR A 187 -17.72 -71.75 -37.15
N GLY A 188 -16.70 -72.57 -36.87
CA GLY A 188 -16.64 -73.98 -37.27
C GLY A 188 -17.76 -74.80 -36.64
N ASN A 189 -17.95 -74.69 -35.33
CA ASN A 189 -19.00 -75.41 -34.61
C ASN A 189 -20.41 -75.01 -35.09
N ILE A 190 -20.65 -73.72 -35.37
CA ILE A 190 -21.92 -73.25 -35.95
C ILE A 190 -22.12 -73.82 -37.36
N GLN A 191 -21.07 -73.88 -38.19
CA GLN A 191 -21.15 -74.51 -39.51
C GLN A 191 -21.45 -76.01 -39.41
N GLU A 192 -20.87 -76.73 -38.46
CA GLU A 192 -21.19 -78.15 -38.20
C GLU A 192 -22.63 -78.33 -37.70
N LEU A 193 -23.08 -77.52 -36.75
CA LEU A 193 -24.48 -77.53 -36.29
C LEU A 193 -25.45 -77.26 -37.43
N SER A 194 -25.12 -76.31 -38.31
CA SER A 194 -25.91 -76.01 -39.51
C SER A 194 -25.98 -77.21 -40.47
N ARG A 195 -24.86 -77.92 -40.67
CA ARG A 195 -24.80 -79.15 -41.48
C ARG A 195 -25.63 -80.28 -40.86
N ILE A 196 -25.45 -80.55 -39.57
CA ILE A 196 -26.21 -81.59 -38.82
C ILE A 196 -27.70 -81.29 -38.87
N THR A 197 -28.09 -80.03 -38.66
CA THR A 197 -29.49 -79.61 -38.76
C THR A 197 -30.02 -79.82 -40.18
N LYS A 198 -29.22 -79.54 -41.23
CA LYS A 198 -29.60 -79.80 -42.63
C LYS A 198 -29.78 -81.29 -42.92
N THR A 199 -28.90 -82.17 -42.45
CA THR A 199 -29.05 -83.63 -42.64
C THR A 199 -30.22 -84.18 -41.85
N VAL A 200 -30.44 -83.74 -40.61
CA VAL A 200 -31.61 -84.14 -39.79
C VAL A 200 -32.92 -83.60 -40.36
N LYS A 201 -32.90 -82.44 -41.04
CA LYS A 201 -34.04 -81.86 -41.76
C LYS A 201 -34.17 -82.36 -43.20
N GLY A 202 -33.28 -83.24 -43.66
CA GLY A 202 -33.37 -83.92 -44.95
C GLY A 202 -34.72 -84.63 -45.12
N PRO A 203 -35.25 -84.73 -46.36
CA PRO A 203 -36.66 -85.01 -46.59
C PRO A 203 -37.05 -86.33 -45.93
N LYS A 204 -38.09 -86.28 -45.09
CA LYS A 204 -38.81 -87.49 -44.69
C LYS A 204 -39.41 -88.07 -45.97
N GLU A 205 -38.73 -89.05 -46.56
CA GLU A 205 -39.33 -89.91 -47.58
C GLU A 205 -40.58 -90.55 -46.97
N LYS A 206 -41.69 -90.41 -47.70
CA LYS A 206 -42.98 -91.05 -47.45
C LYS A 206 -42.95 -92.46 -48.01
#